data_AF-A0A9Q3BZR6-F1
#
_entry.id   AF-A0A9Q3BZR6-F1
#
_cell.length_a   1.000
_cell.length_b   1.000
_cell.length_c   1.000
_cell.angle_alpha   90.00
_cell.angle_beta   90.00
_cell.angle_gamma   90.00
#
_symmetry.space_group_name_H-M   'P 1'
#
loop_
_entity.id
_entity.type
_entity.pdbx_description
1 polymer ?
#
loop_
_entity_poly.entity_id
_entity_poly.type
_entity_poly.pdbx_seq_one_letter_code
_entity_poly.pdbx_strand_id
1 'polypeptide(L)'
;MKPWWETKIITLLVKKRNKARHQILKMKSPESKVLYYHYQESFKKNVWELKAFHWGSFLAEKGHDHAYQAYRFTKEQSTNKISALRDPEGHLITEVAEKETILFSSMSLITTDSDLDDIPTSFPTSNSLNFPPIMEYEICSIISKLPDKKSSGMDKTANELLKIAKDTIAPYLSTIFNTCLKINYFPPNGN
;
A
#
# COMPACT_ATOMS: atom_id res chain seq x y z
N MET A 1 10.33 13.20 8.43
CA MET A 1 9.13 14.05 8.18
C MET A 1 9.27 14.70 6.81
N LYS A 2 8.17 15.09 6.15
CA LYS A 2 8.26 15.73 4.82
C LYS A 2 8.84 17.15 4.95
N PRO A 3 9.71 17.61 4.05
CA PRO A 3 10.39 18.90 4.19
C PRO A 3 9.45 20.11 4.12
N TRP A 4 8.32 20.01 3.40
CA TRP A 4 7.27 21.03 3.36
C TRP A 4 6.31 21.00 4.57
N TRP A 5 6.50 20.06 5.52
CA TRP A 5 5.58 19.88 6.63
C TRP A 5 5.86 20.87 7.75
N GLU A 6 5.15 21.99 7.76
CA GLU A 6 5.24 22.94 8.86
C GLU A 6 4.42 22.49 10.06
N THR A 7 5.12 21.96 11.07
CA THR A 7 4.54 21.35 12.27
C THR A 7 3.63 22.32 13.03
N LYS A 8 3.94 23.62 13.07
CA LYS A 8 3.14 24.62 13.79
C LYS A 8 1.76 24.81 13.14
N ILE A 9 1.70 24.84 11.81
CA ILE A 9 0.46 25.10 11.06
C ILE A 9 -0.34 23.81 10.88
N ILE A 10 0.29 22.76 10.32
CA ILE A 10 -0.41 21.55 9.92
C ILE A 10 -0.88 20.75 11.15
N THR A 11 -0.09 20.66 12.21
CA THR A 11 -0.46 19.84 13.39
C THR A 11 -1.68 20.41 14.10
N LEU A 12 -1.80 21.74 14.19
CA LEU A 12 -2.99 22.39 14.76
C LEU A 12 -4.23 22.11 13.91
N LEU A 13 -4.12 22.20 12.59
CA LEU A 13 -5.22 21.90 11.67
C LEU A 13 -5.64 20.43 11.72
N VAL A 14 -4.68 19.50 11.79
CA VAL A 14 -4.94 18.07 11.95
C VAL A 14 -5.68 17.79 13.27
N LYS A 15 -5.26 18.40 14.38
CA LYS A 15 -5.96 18.28 15.68
C LYS A 15 -7.40 18.79 15.58
N LYS A 16 -7.62 19.99 15.02
CA LYS A 16 -8.97 20.58 14.85
C LYS A 16 -9.86 19.72 13.96
N ARG A 17 -9.35 19.26 12.81
CA ARG A 17 -10.07 18.37 11.89
C ARG A 17 -10.41 17.03 12.53
N ASN A 18 -9.45 16.41 13.23
CA ASN A 18 -9.69 15.13 13.90
C ASN A 18 -10.73 15.30 15.01
N LYS A 19 -10.69 16.39 15.79
CA LYS A 19 -11.73 16.71 16.78
C LYS A 19 -13.11 16.84 16.14
N ALA A 20 -13.22 17.56 15.02
CA ALA A 20 -14.48 17.68 14.27
C ALA A 20 -14.96 16.33 13.72
N ARG A 21 -14.06 15.46 13.24
CA ARG A 21 -14.40 14.10 12.83
C ARG A 21 -14.98 13.27 13.97
N HIS A 22 -14.38 13.32 15.16
CA HIS A 22 -14.93 12.63 16.34
C HIS A 22 -16.32 13.19 16.72
N GLN A 23 -16.53 14.50 16.58
CA GLN A 23 -17.84 15.11 16.80
C GLN A 23 -18.89 14.61 15.80
N ILE A 24 -18.56 14.45 14.52
CA ILE A 24 -19.47 13.83 13.54
C ILE A 24 -19.87 12.43 13.98
N LEU A 25 -18.89 11.60 14.37
CA LEU A 25 -19.13 10.21 14.76
C LEU A 25 -20.04 10.12 15.99
N LYS A 26 -19.89 11.06 16.94
CA LYS A 26 -20.67 11.09 18.19
C LYS A 26 -22.07 11.69 18.03
N MET A 27 -22.17 12.85 17.38
CA MET A 27 -23.41 13.65 17.35
C MET A 27 -24.26 13.38 16.10
N LYS A 28 -23.65 12.94 15.00
CA LYS A 28 -24.28 12.73 13.67
C LYS A 28 -25.12 13.91 13.14
N SER A 29 -24.95 15.12 13.69
CA SER A 29 -25.74 16.30 13.29
C SER A 29 -25.17 16.98 12.04
N PRO A 30 -25.99 17.70 11.27
CA PRO A 30 -25.55 18.42 10.07
C PRO A 30 -24.52 19.52 10.38
N GLU A 31 -24.63 20.21 11.52
CA GLU A 31 -23.69 21.26 11.94
C GLU A 31 -22.29 20.69 12.16
N SER A 32 -22.19 19.49 12.74
CA SER A 32 -20.91 18.81 12.94
C SER A 32 -20.23 18.44 11.60
N LYS A 33 -21.01 18.13 10.57
CA LYS A 33 -20.50 17.87 9.20
C LYS A 33 -19.95 19.15 8.57
N VAL A 34 -20.67 20.27 8.67
CA VAL A 34 -20.23 21.57 8.14
C VAL A 34 -18.91 21.98 8.77
N LEU A 35 -18.78 21.88 10.10
CA LEU A 35 -17.54 22.18 10.82
C LEU A 35 -16.36 21.32 10.35
N TYR A 36 -16.57 20.03 10.11
CA TYR A 36 -15.54 19.16 9.58
C TYR A 36 -15.10 19.56 8.17
N TYR A 37 -16.05 19.84 7.26
CA TYR A 37 -15.73 20.25 5.90
C TYR A 37 -14.94 21.56 5.89
N HIS A 38 -15.33 22.54 6.71
CA HIS A 38 -14.57 23.78 6.89
C HIS A 38 -13.10 23.53 7.29
N TYR A 39 -12.85 22.66 8.29
CA TYR A 39 -11.49 22.33 8.71
C TYR A 39 -10.74 21.46 7.68
N GLN A 40 -11.44 20.61 6.94
CA GLN A 40 -10.86 19.79 5.89
C GLN A 40 -10.44 20.62 4.68
N GLU A 41 -11.23 21.60 4.27
CA GLU A 41 -10.89 22.57 3.23
C GLU A 41 -9.71 23.43 3.64
N SER A 42 -9.75 23.97 4.87
CA SER A 42 -8.63 24.73 5.44
C SER A 42 -7.33 23.91 5.44
N PHE A 43 -7.40 22.63 5.83
CA PHE A 43 -6.26 21.71 5.78
C PHE A 43 -5.75 21.49 4.36
N LYS A 44 -6.64 21.22 3.39
CA LYS A 44 -6.27 21.02 1.99
C LYS A 44 -5.58 22.25 1.41
N LYS A 45 -6.14 23.44 1.64
CA LYS A 45 -5.60 24.72 1.18
C LYS A 45 -4.19 24.97 1.74
N ASN A 46 -4.02 24.86 3.07
CA ASN A 46 -2.71 25.06 3.70
C ASN A 46 -1.65 24.05 3.22
N VAL A 47 -2.03 22.77 3.05
CA VAL A 47 -1.12 21.76 2.51
C VAL A 47 -0.72 22.07 1.08
N TRP A 48 -1.65 22.58 0.26
CA TRP A 48 -1.36 22.99 -1.10
C TRP A 48 -0.41 24.21 -1.12
N GLU A 49 -0.68 25.24 -0.32
CA GLU A 49 0.16 26.44 -0.21
C GLU A 49 1.57 26.11 0.27
N LEU A 50 1.72 25.30 1.32
CA LEU A 50 3.03 24.89 1.85
C LEU A 50 3.83 24.06 0.83
N LYS A 51 3.15 23.20 0.08
CA LYS A 51 3.79 22.47 -1.02
C LYS A 51 4.23 23.42 -2.13
N ALA A 52 3.36 24.33 -2.56
CA ALA A 52 3.67 25.30 -3.61
C ALA A 52 4.86 26.19 -3.22
N PHE A 53 4.87 26.70 -1.98
CA PHE A 53 5.96 27.50 -1.45
C PHE A 53 7.28 26.73 -1.37
N HIS A 54 7.24 25.51 -0.83
CA HIS A 54 8.42 24.65 -0.74
C HIS A 54 8.99 24.34 -2.13
N TRP A 55 8.13 24.03 -3.11
CA TRP A 55 8.56 23.77 -4.48
C TRP A 55 9.09 25.01 -5.19
N GLY A 56 8.46 26.17 -5.01
CA GLY A 56 8.96 27.44 -5.53
C GLY A 56 10.36 27.74 -4.99
N SER A 57 10.57 27.54 -3.69
CA SER A 57 11.87 27.73 -3.03
C SER A 57 12.90 26.70 -3.53
N PHE A 58 12.51 25.43 -3.64
CA PHE A 58 13.37 24.35 -4.12
C PHE A 58 13.85 24.60 -5.56
N LEU A 59 12.95 25.04 -6.44
CA LEU A 59 13.28 25.38 -7.83
C LEU A 59 14.21 26.60 -7.94
N ALA A 60 14.00 27.60 -7.08
CA ALA A 60 14.86 28.78 -7.03
C ALA A 60 16.28 28.46 -6.52
N GLU A 61 16.42 27.52 -5.59
CA GLU A 61 17.70 27.17 -4.95
C GLU A 61 18.52 26.15 -5.75
N LYS A 62 17.88 25.16 -6.39
CA LYS A 62 18.55 23.95 -6.90
C LYS A 62 18.83 23.94 -8.42
N GLY A 63 18.44 24.99 -9.15
CA GLY A 63 18.78 25.16 -10.57
C GLY A 63 18.43 23.97 -11.49
N HIS A 64 19.16 23.82 -12.59
CA HIS A 64 18.87 22.84 -13.66
C HIS A 64 19.07 21.37 -13.25
N ASP A 65 19.88 21.07 -12.23
CA ASP A 65 20.21 19.69 -11.83
C ASP A 65 19.01 18.89 -11.29
N HIS A 66 17.98 19.58 -10.84
CA HIS A 66 16.78 18.97 -10.25
C HIS A 66 15.54 19.12 -11.14
N ALA A 67 15.71 19.56 -12.39
CA ALA A 67 14.62 19.75 -13.35
C ALA A 67 13.79 18.47 -13.55
N TYR A 68 14.42 17.29 -13.54
CA TYR A 68 13.70 16.02 -13.64
C TYR A 68 12.81 15.72 -12.41
N GLN A 69 13.27 16.07 -11.21
CA GLN A 69 12.48 15.89 -9.99
C GLN A 69 11.26 16.82 -9.98
N ALA A 70 11.44 18.05 -10.46
CA ALA A 70 10.34 19.00 -10.66
C ALA A 70 9.34 18.51 -11.71
N TYR A 71 9.82 18.04 -12.87
CA TYR A 71 8.99 17.47 -13.93
C TYR A 71 8.13 16.30 -13.43
N ARG A 72 8.68 15.40 -12.62
CA ARG A 72 7.92 14.26 -12.06
C ARG A 72 6.76 14.68 -11.16
N PHE A 73 6.86 15.86 -10.53
CA PHE A 73 5.83 16.39 -9.65
C PHE A 73 4.76 17.22 -10.38
N THR A 74 5.13 17.93 -11.45
CA THR A 74 4.20 18.70 -12.28
C THR A 74 3.54 17.85 -13.37
N LYS A 75 4.15 16.73 -13.75
CA LYS A 75 3.53 15.74 -14.63
C LYS A 75 2.25 15.28 -13.96
N GLU A 76 1.12 15.51 -14.64
CA GLU A 76 -0.15 14.92 -14.25
C GLU A 76 0.09 13.43 -14.02
N GLN A 77 -0.30 12.94 -12.84
CA GLN A 77 -0.26 11.51 -12.61
C GLN A 77 -1.11 10.90 -13.70
N SER A 78 -0.46 10.26 -14.67
CA SER A 78 -1.16 9.45 -15.65
C SER A 78 -1.97 8.49 -14.80
N THR A 79 -3.29 8.68 -14.77
CA THR A 79 -4.20 7.64 -14.32
C THR A 79 -3.68 6.35 -14.93
N ASN A 80 -3.61 5.24 -14.18
CA ASN A 80 -3.15 3.91 -14.62
C ASN A 80 -4.01 3.36 -15.79
N LYS A 81 -4.16 4.15 -16.84
CA LYS A 81 -4.80 3.85 -18.10
C LYS A 81 -3.66 3.34 -18.95
N ILE A 82 -3.77 2.06 -19.28
CA ILE A 82 -2.98 1.44 -20.33
C ILE A 82 -2.99 2.42 -21.52
N SER A 83 -1.80 2.73 -22.04
CA SER A 83 -1.65 3.58 -23.23
C SER A 83 -2.57 3.09 -24.35
N ALA A 84 -2.97 3.97 -25.26
CA ALA A 84 -3.76 3.55 -26.41
C ALA A 84 -3.02 2.43 -27.17
N LEU A 85 -3.72 1.33 -27.45
CA LEU A 85 -3.18 0.20 -28.20
C LEU A 85 -3.57 0.34 -29.66
N ARG A 86 -2.80 -0.29 -30.55
CA ARG A 86 -3.21 -0.43 -31.96
C ARG A 86 -3.82 -1.82 -32.14
N ASP A 87 -4.93 -1.88 -32.86
CA ASP A 87 -5.44 -3.16 -33.37
C ASP A 87 -4.50 -3.71 -34.47
N PRO A 88 -4.67 -4.97 -34.87
CA PRO A 88 -3.96 -5.55 -36.01
C PRO A 88 -4.15 -4.78 -37.33
N GLU A 89 -5.25 -4.04 -37.47
CA GLU A 89 -5.61 -3.23 -38.62
C GLU A 89 -5.00 -1.81 -38.61
N GLY A 90 -4.35 -1.40 -37.52
CA GLY A 90 -3.64 -0.13 -37.35
C GLY A 90 -4.44 1.04 -36.71
N HIS A 91 -5.69 0.86 -36.32
CA HIS A 91 -6.51 1.85 -35.62
C HIS A 91 -6.14 2.01 -34.15
N LEU A 92 -6.33 3.21 -33.63
CA LEU A 92 -5.97 3.57 -32.26
C LEU A 92 -7.12 3.30 -31.29
N ILE A 93 -6.94 2.30 -30.42
CA ILE A 93 -7.92 1.90 -29.41
C ILE A 93 -7.62 2.59 -28.09
N THR A 94 -8.61 3.34 -27.62
CA THR A 94 -8.54 4.11 -26.37
C THR A 94 -9.40 3.54 -25.26
N GLU A 95 -10.41 2.73 -25.59
CA GLU A 95 -11.32 2.09 -24.65
C GLU A 95 -10.66 0.93 -23.89
N VAL A 96 -11.03 0.73 -22.61
CA VAL A 96 -10.41 -0.28 -21.75
C VAL A 96 -10.87 -1.70 -22.11
N ALA A 97 -12.15 -1.90 -22.40
CA ALA A 97 -12.69 -3.22 -22.74
C ALA A 97 -12.06 -3.79 -24.01
N GLU A 98 -11.89 -2.97 -25.04
CA GLU A 98 -11.25 -3.34 -26.30
C GLU A 98 -9.73 -3.59 -26.14
N LYS A 99 -9.07 -2.89 -25.21
CA LYS A 99 -7.66 -3.18 -24.87
C LYS A 99 -7.52 -4.53 -24.18
N GLU A 100 -8.44 -4.87 -23.29
CA GLU A 100 -8.43 -6.16 -22.59
C GLU A 100 -8.58 -7.32 -23.57
N THR A 101 -9.48 -7.22 -24.55
CA THR A 101 -9.67 -8.28 -25.55
C THR A 101 -8.45 -8.47 -26.43
N ILE A 102 -7.77 -7.39 -26.82
CA ILE A 102 -6.53 -7.48 -27.63
C ILE A 102 -5.37 -8.07 -26.83
N LEU A 103 -5.18 -7.63 -25.59
CA LEU A 103 -4.13 -8.17 -24.73
C LEU A 103 -4.37 -9.65 -24.42
N PHE A 104 -5.61 -10.01 -24.12
CA PHE A 104 -5.98 -11.40 -23.84
C PHE A 104 -5.81 -12.28 -25.09
N SER A 105 -6.29 -11.82 -26.24
CA SER A 105 -6.14 -12.54 -27.52
C SER A 105 -4.67 -12.76 -27.87
N SER A 106 -3.86 -11.69 -27.85
CA SER A 106 -2.43 -11.76 -28.17
C SER A 106 -1.64 -12.66 -27.22
N MET A 107 -1.95 -12.67 -25.92
CA MET A 107 -1.29 -13.58 -24.97
C MET A 107 -1.83 -15.01 -25.05
N SER A 108 -3.10 -15.22 -25.35
CA SER A 108 -3.72 -16.56 -25.42
C SER A 108 -3.22 -17.41 -26.59
N LEU A 109 -2.68 -16.77 -27.63
CA LEU A 109 -2.07 -17.45 -28.79
C LEU A 109 -0.65 -17.97 -28.51
N ILE A 110 -0.06 -17.62 -27.36
CA ILE A 110 1.23 -18.16 -26.92
C ILE A 110 0.98 -19.48 -26.18
N THR A 111 0.44 -20.48 -26.87
CA THR A 111 0.67 -21.88 -26.52
C THR A 111 2.04 -22.25 -27.07
N THR A 112 3.09 -21.75 -26.42
CA THR A 112 4.39 -22.39 -26.56
C THR A 112 4.26 -23.73 -25.86
N ASP A 113 4.18 -24.81 -26.64
CA ASP A 113 4.63 -26.13 -26.19
C ASP A 113 6.06 -25.93 -25.72
N SER A 114 6.18 -25.60 -24.45
CA SER A 114 7.46 -25.32 -23.83
C SER A 114 8.10 -26.68 -23.74
N ASP A 115 9.13 -26.90 -24.55
CA ASP A 115 9.92 -28.11 -24.50
C ASP A 115 10.65 -28.09 -23.14
N LEU A 116 10.13 -28.87 -22.20
CA LEU A 116 10.66 -29.01 -20.85
C LEU A 116 11.66 -30.17 -20.76
N ASP A 117 12.02 -30.80 -21.88
CA ASP A 117 12.92 -31.97 -21.90
C ASP A 117 14.34 -31.62 -21.42
N ASP A 118 14.73 -30.34 -21.52
CA ASP A 118 16.01 -29.81 -21.02
C ASP A 118 15.99 -29.50 -19.51
N ILE A 119 14.83 -29.59 -18.84
CA ILE A 119 14.75 -29.39 -17.39
C ILE A 119 15.11 -30.71 -16.70
N PRO A 120 16.19 -30.75 -15.88
CA PRO A 120 16.55 -31.95 -15.15
C PRO A 120 15.36 -32.39 -14.27
N THR A 121 14.76 -33.54 -14.58
CA THR A 121 13.61 -34.09 -13.85
C THR A 121 13.96 -34.51 -12.41
N SER A 122 15.26 -34.51 -12.08
CA SER A 122 15.78 -34.78 -10.75
C SER A 122 16.24 -33.49 -10.09
N PHE A 123 15.31 -32.63 -9.69
CA PHE A 123 15.60 -31.81 -8.51
C PHE A 123 15.80 -32.81 -7.36
N PRO A 124 16.92 -32.75 -6.60
CA PRO A 124 16.97 -33.48 -5.36
C PRO A 124 15.75 -33.04 -4.57
N THR A 125 14.90 -34.01 -4.23
CA THR A 125 13.78 -33.84 -3.32
C THR A 125 14.36 -33.50 -1.95
N SER A 126 14.93 -32.31 -1.80
CA SER A 126 15.33 -31.74 -0.53
C SER A 126 14.05 -31.32 0.16
N ASN A 127 13.29 -32.33 0.62
CA ASN A 127 12.09 -32.16 1.46
C ASN A 127 12.42 -31.56 2.84
N SER A 128 13.65 -31.12 3.06
CA SER A 128 14.09 -30.39 4.23
C SER A 128 14.50 -29.00 3.77
N LEU A 129 13.52 -28.11 3.65
CA LEU A 129 13.80 -26.69 3.84
C LEU A 129 14.14 -26.53 5.32
N ASN A 130 15.44 -26.55 5.64
CA ASN A 130 15.91 -26.30 7.00
C ASN A 130 15.75 -24.81 7.32
N PHE A 131 14.54 -24.43 7.71
CA PHE A 131 14.28 -23.11 8.25
C PHE A 131 14.85 -23.02 9.68
N PRO A 132 15.55 -21.93 10.03
CA PRO A 132 15.89 -21.68 11.42
C PRO A 132 14.60 -21.57 12.24
N PRO A 133 14.62 -21.99 13.52
CA PRO A 133 13.45 -21.88 14.37
C PRO A 133 13.05 -20.41 14.54
N ILE A 134 11.77 -20.13 14.37
CA ILE A 134 11.20 -18.79 14.57
C ILE A 134 11.17 -18.51 16.08
N MET A 135 11.85 -17.45 16.49
CA MET A 135 12.01 -17.08 17.90
C MET A 135 10.93 -16.09 18.34
N GLU A 136 10.61 -16.09 19.64
CA GLU A 136 9.59 -15.22 20.22
C GLU A 136 9.86 -13.72 20.00
N TYR A 137 11.14 -13.31 20.07
CA TYR A 137 11.53 -11.91 19.86
C TYR A 137 11.23 -11.43 18.43
N GLU A 138 11.31 -12.33 17.43
CA GLU A 138 11.02 -12.03 16.03
C GLU A 138 9.52 -11.74 15.88
N ILE A 139 8.69 -12.58 16.50
CA ILE A 139 7.24 -12.43 16.53
C ILE A 139 6.85 -11.12 17.23
N CYS A 140 7.43 -10.84 18.40
CA CYS A 140 7.22 -9.58 19.10
C CYS A 140 7.61 -8.35 18.25
N SER A 141 8.73 -8.43 17.51
CA SER A 141 9.16 -7.35 16.61
C SER A 141 8.19 -7.15 15.45
N ILE A 142 7.70 -8.24 14.84
CA ILE A 142 6.74 -8.20 13.74
C ILE A 142 5.40 -7.62 14.21
N ILE A 143 4.86 -8.10 15.33
CA ILE A 143 3.61 -7.60 15.91
C ILE A 143 3.72 -6.09 16.20
N SER A 144 4.85 -5.64 16.75
CA SER A 144 5.08 -4.22 17.05
C SER A 144 5.08 -3.34 15.79
N LYS A 145 5.52 -3.89 14.64
CA LYS A 145 5.57 -3.21 13.33
C LYS A 145 4.23 -3.23 12.58
N LEU A 146 3.22 -3.94 13.05
CA LEU A 146 1.90 -3.97 12.40
C LEU A 146 1.28 -2.56 12.32
N PRO A 147 0.60 -2.20 11.23
CA PRO A 147 -0.06 -0.89 11.12
C PRO A 147 -1.31 -0.83 12.01
N ASP A 148 -1.41 0.19 12.88
CA ASP A 148 -2.49 0.34 13.89
C ASP A 148 -3.90 0.48 13.29
N LYS A 149 -4.01 0.79 11.99
CA LYS A 149 -5.28 1.14 11.33
C LYS A 149 -5.56 0.35 10.05
N LYS A 150 -4.96 -0.84 9.91
CA LYS A 150 -5.43 -1.76 8.88
C LYS A 150 -6.76 -2.38 9.31
N SER A 151 -7.59 -2.66 8.31
CA SER A 151 -8.83 -3.41 8.52
C SER A 151 -8.50 -4.76 9.15
N SER A 152 -9.25 -5.13 10.19
CA SER A 152 -9.20 -6.46 10.76
C SER A 152 -9.51 -7.52 9.70
N GLY A 153 -8.94 -8.71 9.85
CA GLY A 153 -9.28 -9.84 9.00
C GLY A 153 -10.70 -10.37 9.26
N MET A 154 -11.01 -11.54 8.71
CA MET A 154 -12.28 -12.23 8.93
C MET A 154 -12.58 -12.50 10.42
N ASP A 155 -11.52 -12.62 11.22
CA ASP A 155 -11.55 -12.79 12.68
C ASP A 155 -11.95 -11.53 13.45
N LYS A 156 -12.07 -10.38 12.77
CA LYS A 156 -12.36 -9.05 13.34
C LYS A 156 -11.35 -8.58 14.41
N THR A 157 -10.18 -9.21 14.50
CA THR A 157 -9.13 -8.83 15.45
C THR A 157 -8.38 -7.60 14.96
N ALA A 158 -8.34 -6.54 15.77
CA ALA A 158 -7.57 -5.34 15.44
C ALA A 158 -6.08 -5.53 15.75
N ASN A 159 -5.20 -4.97 14.91
CA ASN A 159 -3.75 -5.00 15.15
C ASN A 159 -3.35 -4.37 16.49
N GLU A 160 -4.13 -3.39 16.97
CA GLU A 160 -3.92 -2.77 18.29
C GLU A 160 -4.06 -3.79 19.43
N LEU A 161 -5.00 -4.74 19.33
CA LEU A 161 -5.17 -5.82 20.31
C LEU A 161 -3.98 -6.79 20.27
N LEU A 162 -3.51 -7.15 19.08
CA LEU A 162 -2.33 -8.00 18.92
C LEU A 162 -1.10 -7.37 19.56
N LYS A 163 -0.93 -6.05 19.42
CA LYS A 163 0.17 -5.32 20.05
C LYS A 163 0.09 -5.29 21.57
N ILE A 164 -1.10 -5.18 22.14
CA ILE A 164 -1.32 -5.22 23.60
C ILE A 164 -1.01 -6.61 24.13
N ALA A 165 -1.46 -7.66 23.43
CA ALA A 165 -1.31 -9.05 23.86
C ALA A 165 0.00 -9.70 23.42
N LYS A 166 0.92 -8.96 22.78
CA LYS A 166 2.08 -9.51 22.05
C LYS A 166 2.93 -10.45 22.93
N ASP A 167 3.19 -10.06 24.17
CA ASP A 167 4.06 -10.80 25.09
C ASP A 167 3.37 -12.08 25.57
N THR A 168 2.03 -12.09 25.61
CA THR A 168 1.23 -13.27 25.93
C THR A 168 1.12 -14.24 24.75
N ILE A 169 0.95 -13.73 23.52
CA ILE A 169 0.68 -14.57 22.33
C ILE A 169 1.94 -15.06 21.61
N ALA A 170 3.07 -14.35 21.74
CA ALA A 170 4.33 -14.70 21.10
C ALA A 170 4.82 -16.15 21.33
N PRO A 171 4.81 -16.72 22.56
CA PRO A 171 5.26 -18.10 22.78
C PRO A 171 4.38 -19.13 22.06
N TYR A 172 3.06 -18.90 22.03
CA TYR A 172 2.11 -19.77 21.33
C TYR A 172 2.30 -19.69 19.81
N LEU A 173 2.46 -18.49 19.26
CA LEU A 173 2.69 -18.29 17.83
C LEU A 173 4.02 -18.89 17.38
N SER A 174 5.09 -18.76 18.18
CA SER A 174 6.39 -19.40 17.88
C SER A 174 6.25 -20.91 17.80
N THR A 175 5.53 -21.50 18.76
CA THR A 175 5.26 -22.94 18.76
C THR A 175 4.48 -23.34 17.50
N ILE A 176 3.37 -22.65 17.19
CA ILE A 176 2.52 -22.95 16.03
C ILE A 176 3.32 -22.83 14.74
N PHE A 177 4.02 -21.73 14.51
CA PHE A 177 4.77 -21.54 13.26
C PHE A 177 5.89 -22.57 13.09
N ASN A 178 6.63 -22.87 14.17
CA ASN A 178 7.66 -23.91 14.11
C ASN A 178 7.05 -25.30 13.88
N THR A 179 5.86 -25.59 14.41
CA THR A 179 5.16 -26.85 14.10
C THR A 179 4.71 -26.90 12.64
N CYS A 180 4.12 -25.82 12.11
CA CYS A 180 3.71 -25.71 10.71
C CYS A 180 4.89 -25.93 9.75
N LEU A 181 6.03 -25.33 10.05
CA LEU A 181 7.27 -25.51 9.27
C LEU A 181 7.75 -26.96 9.31
N LYS A 182 7.67 -27.64 10.46
CA LYS A 182 8.05 -29.06 10.59
C LYS A 182 7.15 -30.00 9.78
N ILE A 183 5.85 -29.71 9.71
CA ILE A 183 4.88 -30.55 9.00
C ILE A 183 4.63 -30.08 7.56
N ASN A 184 5.35 -29.06 7.08
CA ASN A 184 5.13 -28.41 5.78
C ASN A 184 3.67 -28.00 5.54
N TYR A 185 2.97 -27.52 6.58
CA TYR A 185 1.58 -27.10 6.49
C TYR A 185 1.48 -25.58 6.35
N PHE A 186 0.72 -25.14 5.34
CA PHE A 186 0.40 -23.74 5.10
C PHE A 186 -1.12 -23.59 5.03
N PRO A 187 -1.71 -22.61 5.76
CA PRO A 187 -3.15 -22.41 5.72
C PRO A 187 -3.57 -22.01 4.30
N PRO A 188 -4.73 -22.49 3.82
CA PRO A 188 -5.26 -22.09 2.52
C PRO A 188 -5.54 -20.57 2.49
N ASN A 189 -5.31 -19.94 1.34
CA ASN A 189 -5.63 -18.52 1.15
C ASN A 189 -7.12 -18.31 1.46
N GLY A 190 -7.41 -17.48 2.47
CA GLY A 190 -8.78 -17.12 2.80
C GLY A 190 -9.39 -16.33 1.64
N ASN A 191 -10.39 -16.94 0.99
CA ASN A 191 -11.31 -16.27 0.06
C ASN A 191 -12.24 -15.33 0.83
#